data_AF-A0AAV5JSF8-F1
#
_entry.id   AF-A0AAV5JSF8-F1
#
_cell.length_a   1.000
_cell.length_b   1.000
_cell.length_c   1.000
_cell.angle_alpha   90.00
_cell.angle_beta   90.00
_cell.angle_gamma   90.00
#
_symmetry.space_group_name_H-M   'P 1'
#
loop_
_entity.id
_entity.type
_entity.pdbx_description
1 polymer ?
#
loop_
_entity_poly.entity_id
_entity_poly.type
_entity_poly.pdbx_seq_one_letter_code
_entity_poly.pdbx_strand_id
1 'polypeptide(L)'
;MATASDTEHQPTPRSQQQEPMKRHRNGEIWDFEDEMVVPSNRQVILGLDGGATSTVCVCMPFVPFSDPLPNPLPVLARAIAGCSNHNSVGEMAARETLEEVMADALLKSGSNRSAVRAVCLAVSGVNHPTDQRRILSWLRDIFPSHVRLYVQNDAVAALASGTMGKLHGCVLIAGTGTIAYGFTEDGREARAAGAGPVLGDWGSGYGIAALALTAVIRAHDGRGPHTKLTSSILHHLGLSSPDELIGWTYADPSWARIAALVPVVVSCADAGDEVANTILQDAVQELALSVKAVVRRLRLCGEDGQDSFPLVMVGGVLEANERWDIAKEVMNCISKDLPGAHPIRPKVEPAVGAALLAWNSFMKECHKEVYRR
;
A
#
# COMPACT_ATOMS: atom_id res chain seq x y z
N MET A 1 -60.29 -19.81 47.17
CA MET A 1 -58.92 -19.88 47.72
C MET A 1 -57.98 -20.00 46.54
N ALA A 2 -57.47 -18.86 46.04
CA ALA A 2 -56.06 -18.49 46.18
C ALA A 2 -55.14 -19.59 45.60
N THR A 3 -54.56 -19.40 44.42
CA THR A 3 -53.30 -18.65 44.29
C THR A 3 -53.15 -18.06 42.89
N ALA A 4 -52.84 -16.77 42.82
CA ALA A 4 -52.35 -16.09 41.64
C ALA A 4 -50.83 -16.23 41.62
N SER A 5 -50.25 -16.57 40.47
CA SER A 5 -48.81 -16.50 40.22
C SER A 5 -48.54 -15.52 39.10
N ASP A 6 -47.66 -14.58 39.42
CA ASP A 6 -47.27 -13.41 38.65
C ASP A 6 -46.75 -13.76 37.25
N THR A 7 -47.26 -13.05 36.25
CA THR A 7 -46.68 -13.03 34.90
C THR A 7 -45.76 -11.82 34.82
N GLU A 8 -44.45 -12.05 35.02
CA GLU A 8 -43.40 -11.06 34.75
C GLU A 8 -43.41 -10.69 33.26
N HIS A 9 -43.75 -9.45 32.97
CA HIS A 9 -43.52 -8.81 31.67
C HIS A 9 -42.02 -8.55 31.49
N GLN A 10 -41.33 -9.41 30.74
CA GLN A 10 -40.00 -9.11 30.23
C GLN A 10 -40.08 -8.00 29.17
N PRO A 11 -39.25 -6.93 29.25
CA PRO A 11 -39.22 -5.92 28.21
C PRO A 11 -38.50 -6.47 26.97
N THR A 12 -39.15 -6.33 25.82
CA THR A 12 -38.58 -6.59 24.49
C THR A 12 -37.32 -5.75 24.27
N PRO A 13 -36.23 -6.32 23.71
CA PRO A 13 -35.03 -5.54 23.40
C PRO A 13 -35.37 -4.54 22.30
N ARG A 14 -35.18 -3.25 22.59
CA ARG A 14 -35.23 -2.18 21.59
C ARG A 14 -34.31 -2.54 20.44
N SER A 15 -34.88 -2.60 19.24
CA SER A 15 -34.15 -2.55 17.98
C SER A 15 -33.18 -1.38 18.03
N GLN A 16 -31.88 -1.68 18.05
CA GLN A 16 -30.85 -0.70 17.76
C GLN A 16 -31.07 -0.28 16.31
N GLN A 17 -31.77 0.85 16.13
CA GLN A 17 -31.75 1.58 14.88
C GLN A 17 -30.28 1.91 14.60
N GLN A 18 -29.72 1.24 13.58
CA GLN A 18 -28.48 1.69 12.98
C GLN A 18 -28.71 3.14 12.54
N GLU A 19 -27.98 4.07 13.18
CA GLU A 19 -27.92 5.44 12.70
C GLU A 19 -27.41 5.40 11.24
N PRO A 20 -28.10 6.06 10.29
CA PRO A 20 -27.59 6.14 8.94
C PRO A 20 -26.28 6.93 8.95
N MET A 21 -25.22 6.36 8.35
CA MET A 21 -23.97 7.06 8.05
C MET A 21 -24.27 8.47 7.55
N LYS A 22 -23.77 9.48 8.29
CA LYS A 22 -23.83 10.88 7.88
C LYS A 22 -23.19 11.00 6.50
N ARG A 23 -24.00 11.30 5.49
CA ARG A 23 -23.51 11.75 4.19
C ARG A 23 -22.86 13.11 4.39
N HIS A 24 -21.54 13.15 4.47
CA HIS A 24 -20.79 14.40 4.48
C HIS A 24 -20.98 15.08 3.12
N ARG A 25 -21.67 16.22 3.10
CA ARG A 25 -21.64 17.11 1.94
C ARG A 25 -20.25 17.73 1.91
N ASN A 26 -19.57 17.70 0.75
CA ASN A 26 -18.20 18.20 0.50
C ASN A 26 -17.84 19.60 1.07
N GLY A 27 -18.80 20.37 1.61
CA GLY A 27 -18.54 21.63 2.32
C GLY A 27 -17.92 21.42 3.71
N GLU A 28 -18.48 20.51 4.52
CA GLU A 28 -18.15 20.45 5.96
C GLU A 28 -16.72 19.98 6.28
N ILE A 29 -16.09 19.24 5.35
CA ILE A 29 -14.74 18.67 5.54
C ILE A 29 -13.68 19.78 5.64
N TRP A 30 -13.92 20.94 5.00
CA TRP A 30 -12.96 22.05 4.91
C TRP A 30 -13.37 23.27 5.73
N ASP A 31 -14.44 23.19 6.53
CA ASP A 31 -14.97 24.31 7.33
C ASP A 31 -13.92 24.87 8.31
N PHE A 32 -12.95 24.06 8.72
CA PHE A 32 -11.85 24.48 9.58
C PHE A 32 -11.00 25.61 8.98
N GLU A 33 -11.01 25.78 7.64
CA GLU A 33 -10.23 26.82 6.98
C GLU A 33 -10.76 28.23 7.28
N ASP A 34 -12.06 28.38 7.52
CA ASP A 34 -12.70 29.68 7.80
C ASP A 34 -12.29 30.25 9.17
N GLU A 35 -11.94 29.36 10.11
CA GLU A 35 -11.49 29.72 11.46
C GLU A 35 -9.96 29.80 11.58
N MET A 36 -9.21 29.44 10.53
CA MET A 36 -7.76 29.36 10.56
C MET A 36 -7.05 30.60 10.03
N VAL A 37 -6.31 31.26 10.93
CA VAL A 37 -5.33 32.30 10.57
C VAL A 37 -4.01 31.63 10.19
N VAL A 38 -3.84 31.29 8.92
CA VAL A 38 -2.58 30.70 8.43
C VAL A 38 -1.55 31.80 8.18
N PRO A 39 -0.34 31.75 8.78
CA PRO A 39 0.71 32.70 8.46
C PRO A 39 1.04 32.62 6.97
N SER A 40 0.95 33.74 6.26
CA SER A 40 1.12 33.85 4.79
C SER A 40 2.46 33.30 4.26
N ASN A 41 3.43 33.06 5.15
CA ASN A 41 4.78 32.63 4.83
C ASN A 41 5.05 31.13 5.06
N ARG A 42 4.09 30.33 5.55
CA ARG A 42 4.32 28.90 5.83
C ARG A 42 3.79 28.01 4.70
N GLN A 43 4.58 27.87 3.65
CA GLN A 43 4.26 27.00 2.52
C GLN A 43 4.52 25.52 2.86
N VAL A 44 3.69 24.62 2.33
CA VAL A 44 3.76 23.18 2.60
C VAL A 44 3.66 22.32 1.35
N ILE A 45 4.06 21.06 1.48
CA ILE A 45 3.92 20.00 0.50
C ILE A 45 3.16 18.84 1.14
N LEU A 46 2.26 18.23 0.37
CA LEU A 46 1.58 17.01 0.76
C LEU A 46 2.13 15.80 -0.01
N GLY A 47 2.41 14.73 0.72
CA GLY A 47 2.71 13.42 0.16
C GLY A 47 1.68 12.41 0.63
N LEU A 48 1.11 11.66 -0.30
CA LEU A 48 0.10 10.65 -0.01
C LEU A 48 0.52 9.29 -0.55
N ASP A 49 0.28 8.27 0.27
CA ASP A 49 0.41 6.86 -0.06
C ASP A 49 -0.93 6.15 0.19
N GLY A 50 -1.61 5.77 -0.88
CA GLY A 50 -2.91 5.11 -0.84
C GLY A 50 -2.82 3.64 -1.22
N GLY A 51 -2.94 2.77 -0.22
CA GLY A 51 -2.93 1.32 -0.39
C GLY A 51 -4.33 0.70 -0.45
N ALA A 52 -4.35 -0.64 -0.48
CA ALA A 52 -5.60 -1.42 -0.43
C ALA A 52 -6.23 -1.48 0.98
N THR A 53 -5.49 -1.11 2.03
CA THR A 53 -5.94 -1.20 3.43
C THR A 53 -6.11 0.18 4.06
N SER A 54 -5.16 1.08 3.84
CA SER A 54 -5.14 2.41 4.44
C SER A 54 -4.54 3.44 3.48
N THR A 55 -4.80 4.70 3.77
CA THR A 55 -4.24 5.84 3.07
C THR A 55 -3.55 6.73 4.08
N VAL A 56 -2.30 7.09 3.82
CA VAL A 56 -1.49 7.96 4.70
C VAL A 56 -1.21 9.26 3.97
N CYS A 57 -1.45 10.39 4.65
CA CYS A 57 -1.06 11.72 4.19
C CYS A 57 -0.04 12.31 5.16
N VAL A 58 1.06 12.83 4.62
CA VAL A 58 2.03 13.62 5.38
C VAL A 58 2.10 15.04 4.84
N CYS A 59 2.14 16.00 5.77
CA CYS A 59 2.36 17.41 5.49
C CYS A 59 3.79 17.78 5.90
N MET A 60 4.57 18.30 4.96
CA MET A 60 5.96 18.73 5.16
C MET A 60 6.09 20.23 4.85
N PRO A 61 6.97 20.97 5.54
CA PRO A 61 7.25 22.35 5.16
C PRO A 61 7.93 22.39 3.78
N PHE A 62 7.61 23.41 3.00
CA PHE A 62 8.32 23.69 1.76
C PHE A 62 9.69 24.31 2.08
N VAL A 63 10.76 23.63 1.69
CA VAL A 63 12.15 24.11 1.88
C VAL A 63 12.71 24.57 0.51
N PRO A 64 13.20 25.81 0.35
CA PRO A 64 13.77 26.29 -0.92
C PRO A 64 15.07 25.55 -1.34
N PHE A 65 15.42 25.62 -2.63
CA PHE A 65 16.57 24.90 -3.24
C PHE A 65 17.93 25.17 -2.57
N SER A 66 18.08 26.33 -1.92
CA SER A 66 19.33 26.75 -1.31
C SER A 66 19.71 25.93 -0.08
N ASP A 67 18.72 25.29 0.55
CA ASP A 67 18.90 24.66 1.84
C ASP A 67 18.85 23.13 1.65
N PRO A 68 19.85 22.39 2.17
CA PRO A 68 19.74 20.94 2.20
C PRO A 68 18.52 20.54 3.04
N LEU A 69 17.78 19.53 2.59
CA LEU A 69 16.69 18.97 3.38
C LEU A 69 17.25 18.49 4.73
N PRO A 70 16.62 18.85 5.87
CA PRO A 70 17.14 18.47 7.16
C PRO A 70 17.00 16.96 7.37
N ASN A 71 17.84 16.42 8.26
CA ASN A 71 17.83 15.02 8.65
C ASN A 71 17.68 14.94 10.19
N PRO A 72 16.56 14.43 10.74
CA PRO A 72 15.44 13.82 10.01
C PRO A 72 14.60 14.84 9.22
N LEU A 73 13.88 14.34 8.21
CA LEU A 73 12.97 15.16 7.40
C LEU A 73 11.85 15.72 8.30
N PRO A 74 11.45 16.99 8.13
CA PRO A 74 10.48 17.61 9.00
C PRO A 74 9.07 17.25 8.55
N VAL A 75 8.36 16.46 9.36
CA VAL A 75 6.94 16.15 9.14
C VAL A 75 6.12 17.01 10.12
N LEU A 76 5.31 17.92 9.58
CA LEU A 76 4.46 18.82 10.37
C LEU A 76 3.24 18.09 10.90
N ALA A 77 2.66 17.21 10.08
CA ALA A 77 1.52 16.40 10.45
C ALA A 77 1.48 15.10 9.64
N ARG A 78 0.81 14.12 10.21
CA ARG A 78 0.52 12.82 9.60
C ARG A 78 -0.93 12.45 9.90
N ALA A 79 -1.66 12.04 8.88
CA ALA A 79 -3.03 11.57 8.95
C ALA A 79 -3.14 10.19 8.31
N ILE A 80 -4.08 9.37 8.80
CA ILE A 80 -4.41 8.06 8.23
C ILE A 80 -5.92 7.99 8.04
N ALA A 81 -6.36 7.48 6.90
CA ALA A 81 -7.74 7.11 6.64
C ALA A 81 -7.82 5.67 6.06
N GLY A 82 -9.03 5.26 5.68
CA GLY A 82 -9.29 3.95 5.09
C GLY A 82 -8.67 3.72 3.70
N CYS A 83 -9.17 2.72 3.00
CA CYS A 83 -8.70 2.34 1.67
C CYS A 83 -9.07 3.39 0.61
N SER A 84 -8.08 3.85 -0.18
CA SER A 84 -8.30 4.72 -1.35
C SER A 84 -8.15 4.00 -2.69
N ASN A 85 -8.06 2.66 -2.70
CA ASN A 85 -8.04 1.89 -3.93
C ASN A 85 -9.45 1.81 -4.53
N HIS A 86 -9.70 2.61 -5.57
CA HIS A 86 -10.98 2.67 -6.25
C HIS A 86 -11.44 1.32 -6.84
N ASN A 87 -10.53 0.40 -7.16
CA ASN A 87 -10.88 -0.95 -7.60
C ASN A 87 -11.45 -1.82 -6.47
N SER A 88 -11.16 -1.47 -5.21
CA SER A 88 -11.62 -2.19 -4.03
C SER A 88 -12.90 -1.60 -3.43
N VAL A 89 -12.96 -0.27 -3.27
CA VAL A 89 -14.07 0.41 -2.55
C VAL A 89 -14.99 1.23 -3.46
N GLY A 90 -14.66 1.34 -4.76
CA GLY A 90 -15.36 2.22 -5.70
C GLY A 90 -14.86 3.66 -5.66
N GLU A 91 -15.23 4.43 -6.67
CA GLU A 91 -14.73 5.79 -6.92
C GLU A 91 -15.16 6.80 -5.85
N MET A 92 -16.44 6.79 -5.44
CA MET A 92 -16.97 7.72 -4.45
C MET A 92 -16.25 7.60 -3.10
N ALA A 93 -16.19 6.38 -2.55
CA ALA A 93 -15.55 6.13 -1.25
C ALA A 93 -14.05 6.41 -1.26
N ALA A 94 -13.36 6.11 -2.38
CA ALA A 94 -11.94 6.43 -2.53
C ALA A 94 -11.71 7.95 -2.53
N ARG A 95 -12.56 8.73 -3.21
CA ARG A 95 -12.48 10.19 -3.22
C ARG A 95 -12.73 10.79 -1.84
N GLU A 96 -13.78 10.34 -1.14
CA GLU A 96 -14.09 10.78 0.23
C GLU A 96 -12.91 10.52 1.18
N THR A 97 -12.34 9.31 1.14
CA THR A 97 -11.16 8.94 1.93
C THR A 97 -9.96 9.85 1.66
N LEU A 98 -9.73 10.20 0.39
CA LEU A 98 -8.64 11.11 0.00
C LEU A 98 -8.89 12.54 0.50
N GLU A 99 -10.11 13.05 0.38
CA GLU A 99 -10.48 14.37 0.88
C GLU A 99 -10.33 14.45 2.41
N GLU A 100 -10.84 13.47 3.13
CA GLU A 100 -10.74 13.37 4.60
C GLU A 100 -9.29 13.34 5.10
N VAL A 101 -8.44 12.49 4.52
CA VAL A 101 -7.05 12.35 4.99
C VAL A 101 -6.21 13.60 4.70
N MET A 102 -6.50 14.31 3.60
CA MET A 102 -5.83 15.57 3.29
C MET A 102 -6.29 16.70 4.21
N ALA A 103 -7.59 16.80 4.47
CA ALA A 103 -8.16 17.77 5.41
C ALA A 103 -7.58 17.59 6.81
N ASP A 104 -7.58 16.35 7.33
CA ASP A 104 -7.02 16.02 8.65
C ASP A 104 -5.52 16.35 8.75
N ALA A 105 -4.73 16.04 7.71
CA ALA A 105 -3.31 16.39 7.68
C ALA A 105 -3.07 17.91 7.69
N LEU A 106 -3.88 18.67 6.93
CA LEU A 106 -3.77 20.13 6.87
C LEU A 106 -4.18 20.78 8.20
N LEU A 107 -5.32 20.35 8.76
CA LEU A 107 -5.80 20.78 10.08
C LEU A 107 -4.73 20.55 11.16
N LYS A 108 -4.21 19.33 11.28
CA LYS A 108 -3.16 18.98 12.26
C LYS A 108 -1.86 19.76 12.06
N SER A 109 -1.55 20.14 10.82
CA SER A 109 -0.34 20.92 10.51
C SER A 109 -0.50 22.43 10.76
N GLY A 110 -1.71 22.90 11.05
CA GLY A 110 -2.00 24.33 11.10
C GLY A 110 -1.87 25.03 9.74
N SER A 111 -2.12 24.30 8.63
CA SER A 111 -2.09 24.83 7.25
C SER A 111 -3.45 24.69 6.56
N ASN A 112 -3.64 25.41 5.45
CA ASN A 112 -4.84 25.31 4.60
C ASN A 112 -4.44 25.01 3.14
N ARG A 113 -5.42 24.76 2.27
CA ARG A 113 -5.19 24.43 0.85
C ARG A 113 -4.43 25.52 0.09
N SER A 114 -4.59 26.80 0.46
CA SER A 114 -3.88 27.92 -0.18
C SER A 114 -2.38 27.92 0.11
N ALA A 115 -1.94 27.38 1.25
CA ALA A 115 -0.53 27.26 1.62
C ALA A 115 0.21 26.11 0.91
N VAL A 116 -0.52 25.18 0.30
CA VAL A 116 0.05 24.03 -0.39
C VAL A 116 0.70 24.48 -1.71
N ARG A 117 1.94 24.01 -1.96
CA ARG A 117 2.64 24.26 -3.24
C ARG A 117 2.57 23.09 -4.19
N ALA A 118 2.68 21.88 -3.64
CA ALA A 118 2.65 20.66 -4.40
C ALA A 118 2.00 19.52 -3.61
N VAL A 119 1.34 18.63 -4.34
CA VAL A 119 0.78 17.38 -3.84
C VAL A 119 1.28 16.25 -4.73
N CYS A 120 1.82 15.19 -4.14
CA CYS A 120 2.03 13.93 -4.84
C CYS A 120 1.17 12.86 -4.19
N LEU A 121 0.25 12.32 -4.98
CA LEU A 121 -0.62 11.22 -4.60
C LEU A 121 -0.14 9.95 -5.30
N ALA A 122 0.45 9.03 -4.54
CA ALA A 122 0.83 7.72 -5.01
C ALA A 122 -0.21 6.71 -4.53
N VAL A 123 -0.92 6.06 -5.46
CA VAL A 123 -2.07 5.21 -5.12
C VAL A 123 -2.03 3.91 -5.89
N SER A 124 -2.38 2.82 -5.20
CA SER A 124 -2.55 1.51 -5.78
C SER A 124 -3.68 1.50 -6.82
N GLY A 125 -3.46 0.82 -7.95
CA GLY A 125 -4.40 0.78 -9.07
C GLY A 125 -4.25 1.92 -10.08
N VAL A 126 -3.33 2.87 -9.86
CA VAL A 126 -2.93 3.83 -10.90
C VAL A 126 -1.92 3.14 -11.83
N ASN A 127 -2.42 2.58 -12.93
CA ASN A 127 -1.63 1.73 -13.82
C ASN A 127 -1.59 2.23 -15.26
N HIS A 128 -2.51 3.11 -15.64
CA HIS A 128 -2.63 3.67 -16.98
C HIS A 128 -2.83 5.21 -16.94
N PRO A 129 -2.43 5.96 -17.98
CA PRO A 129 -2.63 7.41 -18.04
C PRO A 129 -4.08 7.88 -17.85
N THR A 130 -5.08 7.01 -18.11
CA THR A 130 -6.49 7.30 -17.82
C THR A 130 -6.77 7.39 -16.33
N ASP A 131 -6.17 6.52 -15.53
CA ASP A 131 -6.34 6.48 -14.07
C ASP A 131 -5.69 7.72 -13.45
N GLN A 132 -4.48 8.05 -13.92
CA GLN A 132 -3.79 9.27 -13.53
C GLN A 132 -4.63 10.52 -13.81
N ARG A 133 -5.18 10.65 -15.03
CA ARG A 133 -6.04 11.80 -15.39
C ARG A 133 -7.29 11.90 -14.52
N ARG A 134 -7.93 10.76 -14.21
CA ARG A 134 -9.13 10.72 -13.36
C ARG A 134 -8.82 11.28 -11.97
N ILE A 135 -7.79 10.76 -11.31
CA ILE A 135 -7.41 11.17 -9.97
C ILE A 135 -6.89 12.62 -9.95
N LEU A 136 -6.16 13.04 -10.99
CA LEU A 136 -5.74 14.44 -11.15
C LEU A 136 -6.95 15.38 -11.22
N SER A 137 -8.05 14.96 -11.86
CA SER A 137 -9.29 15.73 -11.88
C SER A 137 -9.87 15.90 -10.48
N TRP A 138 -9.93 14.84 -9.68
CA TRP A 138 -10.43 14.93 -8.30
C TRP A 138 -9.56 15.86 -7.45
N LEU A 139 -8.23 15.74 -7.53
CA LEU A 139 -7.32 16.63 -6.82
C LEU A 139 -7.46 18.09 -7.27
N ARG A 140 -7.75 18.33 -8.55
CA ARG A 140 -7.94 19.69 -9.08
C ARG A 140 -9.24 20.33 -8.59
N ASP A 141 -10.28 19.56 -8.30
CA ASP A 141 -11.50 20.06 -7.65
C ASP A 141 -11.24 20.52 -6.21
N ILE A 142 -10.23 19.92 -5.55
CA ILE A 142 -9.92 20.18 -4.13
C ILE A 142 -8.96 21.36 -3.99
N PHE A 143 -7.89 21.39 -4.79
CA PHE A 143 -6.80 22.34 -4.62
C PHE A 143 -6.85 23.54 -5.59
N PRO A 144 -6.44 24.74 -5.12
CA PRO A 144 -6.30 25.90 -5.99
C PRO A 144 -5.42 25.67 -7.23
N SER A 145 -5.61 26.52 -8.25
CA SER A 145 -4.93 26.38 -9.55
C SER A 145 -3.41 26.52 -9.48
N HIS A 146 -2.87 27.22 -8.47
CA HIS A 146 -1.42 27.37 -8.29
C HIS A 146 -0.74 26.11 -7.75
N VAL A 147 -1.51 25.16 -7.19
CA VAL A 147 -0.97 23.92 -6.64
C VAL A 147 -0.56 22.98 -7.77
N ARG A 148 0.68 22.49 -7.72
CA ARG A 148 1.17 21.44 -8.62
C ARG A 148 0.70 20.08 -8.11
N LEU A 149 0.13 19.27 -8.99
CA LEU A 149 -0.48 17.99 -8.66
C LEU A 149 0.22 16.89 -9.43
N TYR A 150 0.70 15.89 -8.72
CA TYR A 150 1.35 14.71 -9.27
C TYR A 150 0.58 13.47 -8.82
N VAL A 151 0.29 12.58 -9.75
CA VAL A 151 -0.34 11.29 -9.46
C VAL A 151 0.57 10.19 -9.96
N GLN A 152 0.91 9.27 -9.07
CA GLN A 152 1.84 8.18 -9.31
C GLN A 152 1.26 6.85 -8.88
N ASN A 153 1.89 5.76 -9.34
CA ASN A 153 1.68 4.45 -8.76
C ASN A 153 2.30 4.40 -7.35
N ASP A 154 1.67 3.66 -6.43
CA ASP A 154 2.14 3.45 -5.04
C ASP A 154 3.60 2.97 -4.98
N ALA A 155 4.02 2.11 -5.92
CA ALA A 155 5.40 1.65 -5.99
C ALA A 155 6.43 2.75 -6.25
N VAL A 156 6.04 3.86 -6.90
CA VAL A 156 6.95 5.01 -7.10
C VAL A 156 7.27 5.70 -5.78
N ALA A 157 6.27 5.87 -4.91
CA ALA A 157 6.47 6.43 -3.58
C ALA A 157 7.24 5.48 -2.66
N ALA A 158 6.98 4.17 -2.76
CA ALA A 158 7.75 3.15 -2.03
C ALA A 158 9.22 3.12 -2.45
N LEU A 159 9.52 3.23 -3.74
CA LEU A 159 10.91 3.37 -4.20
C LEU A 159 11.54 4.64 -3.62
N ALA A 160 10.83 5.78 -3.75
CA ALA A 160 11.31 7.08 -3.29
C ALA A 160 11.55 7.12 -1.77
N SER A 161 10.81 6.38 -0.94
CA SER A 161 11.04 6.33 0.50
C SER A 161 12.32 5.56 0.86
N GLY A 162 12.69 4.54 0.08
CA GLY A 162 13.96 3.83 0.25
C GLY A 162 15.17 4.60 -0.26
N THR A 163 14.98 5.46 -1.27
CA THR A 163 16.06 6.19 -1.95
C THR A 163 16.10 7.69 -1.62
N MET A 164 15.31 8.13 -0.64
CA MET A 164 15.21 9.52 -0.20
C MET A 164 14.88 10.49 -1.37
N GLY A 165 13.88 10.14 -2.16
CA GLY A 165 13.37 10.92 -3.29
C GLY A 165 14.14 10.74 -4.59
N LYS A 166 15.25 9.98 -4.60
CA LYS A 166 15.99 9.64 -5.82
C LYS A 166 15.32 8.47 -6.54
N LEU A 167 14.56 8.71 -7.61
CA LEU A 167 13.97 7.63 -8.41
C LEU A 167 15.03 6.89 -9.24
N HIS A 168 15.72 5.94 -8.61
CA HIS A 168 16.72 5.08 -9.21
C HIS A 168 16.73 3.73 -8.51
N GLY A 169 16.92 2.64 -9.26
CA GLY A 169 16.97 1.26 -8.77
C GLY A 169 15.64 0.54 -8.96
N CYS A 170 15.37 -0.44 -8.09
CA CYS A 170 14.17 -1.27 -8.14
C CYS A 170 13.49 -1.26 -6.77
N VAL A 171 12.16 -1.28 -6.75
CA VAL A 171 11.36 -1.60 -5.58
C VAL A 171 10.68 -2.95 -5.80
N LEU A 172 10.61 -3.77 -4.75
CA LEU A 172 9.79 -4.95 -4.64
C LEU A 172 8.77 -4.72 -3.52
N ILE A 173 7.50 -4.74 -3.86
CA ILE A 173 6.39 -4.70 -2.91
C ILE A 173 5.78 -6.10 -2.83
N ALA A 174 5.63 -6.65 -1.63
CA ALA A 174 4.78 -7.81 -1.38
C ALA A 174 3.94 -7.58 -0.11
N GLY A 175 2.66 -7.29 -0.32
CA GLY A 175 1.63 -7.14 0.71
C GLY A 175 0.41 -7.97 0.29
N THR A 176 -0.79 -7.40 0.32
CA THR A 176 -1.99 -8.06 -0.23
C THR A 176 -1.79 -8.44 -1.71
N GLY A 177 -1.21 -7.54 -2.51
CA GLY A 177 -0.72 -7.78 -3.87
C GLY A 177 0.81 -7.75 -3.93
N THR A 178 1.38 -7.85 -5.13
CA THR A 178 2.83 -7.70 -5.33
C THR A 178 3.15 -6.92 -6.59
N ILE A 179 4.26 -6.20 -6.60
CA ILE A 179 4.80 -5.51 -7.79
C ILE A 179 6.31 -5.35 -7.65
N ALA A 180 7.04 -5.55 -8.74
CA ALA A 180 8.39 -5.04 -8.90
C ALA A 180 8.36 -3.86 -9.88
N TYR A 181 8.96 -2.72 -9.51
CA TYR A 181 9.02 -1.53 -10.37
C TYR A 181 10.39 -0.88 -10.24
N GLY A 182 11.00 -0.51 -11.36
CA GLY A 182 12.31 0.13 -11.35
C GLY A 182 12.41 1.35 -12.22
N PHE A 183 13.40 2.18 -11.90
CA PHE A 183 13.74 3.41 -12.59
C PHE A 183 15.25 3.51 -12.77
N THR A 184 15.64 4.05 -13.90
CA THR A 184 17.03 4.41 -14.23
C THR A 184 17.23 5.91 -14.02
N GLU A 185 18.47 6.38 -13.88
CA GLU A 185 18.72 7.82 -13.61
C GLU A 185 18.27 8.74 -14.77
N ASP A 186 18.26 8.22 -16.00
CA ASP A 186 17.73 8.89 -17.20
C ASP A 186 16.20 8.83 -17.30
N GLY A 187 15.52 8.18 -16.35
CA GLY A 187 14.07 8.17 -16.21
C GLY A 187 13.37 7.04 -16.98
N ARG A 188 14.08 6.06 -17.56
CA ARG A 188 13.42 4.86 -18.10
C ARG A 188 12.88 4.02 -16.94
N GLU A 189 11.75 3.39 -17.17
CA GLU A 189 11.01 2.64 -16.17
C GLU A 189 10.59 1.25 -16.67
N ALA A 190 10.46 0.29 -15.76
CA ALA A 190 9.95 -1.04 -16.09
C ALA A 190 9.28 -1.70 -14.88
N ARG A 191 8.12 -2.32 -15.08
CA ARG A 191 7.39 -3.07 -14.05
C ARG A 191 7.27 -4.56 -14.34
N ALA A 192 7.17 -5.39 -13.31
CA ALA A 192 6.79 -6.81 -13.36
C ALA A 192 5.79 -7.11 -12.24
N ALA A 193 4.93 -8.11 -12.46
CA ALA A 193 3.77 -8.37 -11.59
C ALA A 193 2.87 -7.12 -11.42
N GLY A 194 2.02 -7.09 -10.38
CA GLY A 194 1.11 -5.97 -10.11
C GLY A 194 -0.10 -5.96 -11.03
N ALA A 195 -0.42 -7.11 -11.63
CA ALA A 195 -1.56 -7.27 -12.54
C ALA A 195 -2.83 -7.68 -11.79
N GLY A 196 -2.72 -8.04 -10.51
CA GLY A 196 -3.79 -8.53 -9.68
C GLY A 196 -3.77 -10.06 -9.52
N PRO A 197 -4.54 -10.59 -8.56
CA PRO A 197 -4.46 -11.98 -8.13
C PRO A 197 -4.83 -13.00 -9.22
N VAL A 198 -5.76 -12.64 -10.11
CA VAL A 198 -6.18 -13.51 -11.22
C VAL A 198 -5.08 -13.64 -12.28
N LEU A 199 -4.22 -12.63 -12.40
CA LEU A 199 -3.23 -12.51 -13.48
C LEU A 199 -1.81 -12.91 -13.06
N GLY A 200 -1.64 -13.48 -11.86
CA GLY A 200 -0.40 -14.13 -11.47
C GLY A 200 0.43 -13.40 -10.41
N ASP A 201 -0.19 -12.59 -9.55
CA ASP A 201 0.45 -12.03 -8.36
C ASP A 201 0.68 -13.13 -7.27
N TRP A 202 1.25 -14.28 -7.64
CA TRP A 202 1.38 -15.47 -6.78
C TRP A 202 2.36 -15.32 -5.61
N GLY A 203 3.33 -14.41 -5.74
CA GLY A 203 4.22 -14.00 -4.64
C GLY A 203 3.58 -13.05 -3.62
N SER A 204 2.34 -12.61 -3.84
CA SER A 204 1.61 -11.76 -2.91
C SER A 204 1.03 -12.54 -1.73
N GLY A 205 0.60 -11.82 -0.70
CA GLY A 205 -0.10 -12.42 0.43
C GLY A 205 -1.41 -13.08 0.04
N TYR A 206 -2.16 -12.50 -0.91
CA TYR A 206 -3.33 -13.16 -1.49
C TYR A 206 -2.93 -14.46 -2.20
N GLY A 207 -1.88 -14.43 -3.03
CA GLY A 207 -1.39 -15.60 -3.77
C GLY A 207 -1.00 -16.76 -2.85
N ILE A 208 -0.18 -16.46 -1.83
CA ILE A 208 0.25 -17.42 -0.80
C ILE A 208 -0.97 -18.03 -0.09
N ALA A 209 -1.89 -17.20 0.39
CA ALA A 209 -3.07 -17.67 1.13
C ALA A 209 -4.06 -18.43 0.24
N ALA A 210 -4.27 -18.02 -1.01
CA ALA A 210 -5.13 -18.71 -1.95
C ALA A 210 -4.61 -20.12 -2.30
N LEU A 211 -3.28 -20.27 -2.46
CA LEU A 211 -2.64 -21.56 -2.62
C LEU A 211 -2.79 -22.43 -1.37
N ALA A 212 -2.68 -21.85 -0.18
CA ALA A 212 -2.91 -22.57 1.08
C ALA A 212 -4.36 -23.05 1.23
N LEU A 213 -5.35 -22.20 0.95
CA LEU A 213 -6.78 -22.58 0.93
C LEU A 213 -7.04 -23.69 -0.10
N THR A 214 -6.43 -23.57 -1.29
CA THR A 214 -6.50 -24.61 -2.33
C THR A 214 -5.91 -25.94 -1.83
N ALA A 215 -4.79 -25.89 -1.12
CA ALA A 215 -4.16 -27.07 -0.53
C ALA A 215 -5.06 -27.73 0.53
N VAL A 216 -5.76 -26.95 1.36
CA VAL A 216 -6.73 -27.47 2.33
C VAL A 216 -7.88 -28.22 1.63
N ILE A 217 -8.47 -27.63 0.58
CA ILE A 217 -9.55 -28.28 -0.17
C ILE A 217 -9.05 -29.56 -0.86
N ARG A 218 -7.86 -29.52 -1.47
CA ARG A 218 -7.26 -30.71 -2.10
C ARG A 218 -6.94 -31.82 -1.10
N ALA A 219 -6.49 -31.47 0.11
CA ALA A 219 -6.26 -32.44 1.17
C ALA A 219 -7.59 -33.07 1.64
N HIS A 220 -8.65 -32.27 1.69
CA HIS A 220 -9.99 -32.71 2.09
C HIS A 220 -10.64 -33.66 1.08
N ASP A 221 -10.58 -33.33 -0.22
CA ASP A 221 -11.19 -34.12 -1.30
C ASP A 221 -10.30 -35.25 -1.84
N GLY A 222 -9.11 -35.43 -1.26
CA GLY A 222 -8.18 -36.51 -1.60
C GLY A 222 -7.29 -36.26 -2.84
N ARG A 223 -7.34 -35.06 -3.46
CA ARG A 223 -6.45 -34.68 -4.58
C ARG A 223 -5.07 -34.18 -4.14
N GLY A 224 -4.84 -33.99 -2.85
CA GLY A 224 -3.60 -33.47 -2.28
C GLY A 224 -3.19 -34.24 -1.03
N PRO A 225 -1.92 -34.09 -0.61
CA PRO A 225 -1.44 -34.70 0.63
C PRO A 225 -2.11 -34.07 1.86
N HIS A 226 -2.08 -34.80 2.98
CA HIS A 226 -2.45 -34.22 4.27
C HIS A 226 -1.50 -33.07 4.65
N THR A 227 -2.04 -32.03 5.27
CA THR A 227 -1.29 -30.82 5.67
C THR A 227 -1.83 -30.25 6.98
N LYS A 228 -0.94 -29.70 7.80
CA LYS A 228 -1.25 -28.93 9.01
C LYS A 228 -2.05 -27.66 8.70
N LEU A 229 -1.98 -27.16 7.46
CA LEU A 229 -2.77 -26.02 7.00
C LEU A 229 -4.27 -26.24 7.24
N THR A 230 -4.77 -27.47 7.07
CA THR A 230 -6.19 -27.78 7.27
C THR A 230 -6.64 -27.45 8.69
N SER A 231 -6.00 -28.03 9.70
CA SER A 231 -6.37 -27.77 11.10
C SER A 231 -6.10 -26.32 11.50
N SER A 232 -4.98 -25.74 11.06
CA SER A 232 -4.58 -24.40 11.50
C SER A 232 -5.45 -23.29 10.91
N ILE A 233 -5.81 -23.38 9.63
CA ILE A 233 -6.68 -22.40 8.98
C ILE A 233 -8.11 -22.51 9.53
N LEU A 234 -8.65 -23.73 9.67
CA LEU A 234 -9.99 -23.90 10.24
C LEU A 234 -10.06 -23.35 11.67
N HIS A 235 -9.06 -23.63 12.50
CA HIS A 235 -8.99 -23.09 13.85
C HIS A 235 -8.92 -21.56 13.85
N HIS A 236 -8.07 -20.97 13.00
CA HIS A 236 -7.93 -19.51 12.88
C HIS A 236 -9.23 -18.83 12.44
N LEU A 237 -10.00 -19.48 11.56
CA LEU A 237 -11.26 -18.96 11.04
C LEU A 237 -12.50 -19.34 11.88
N GLY A 238 -12.34 -20.18 12.91
CA GLY A 238 -13.46 -20.67 13.72
C GLY A 238 -14.41 -21.59 12.96
N LEU A 239 -13.91 -22.33 11.96
CA LEU A 239 -14.69 -23.23 11.12
C LEU A 239 -14.58 -24.68 11.59
N SER A 240 -15.65 -25.46 11.43
CA SER A 240 -15.70 -26.85 11.90
C SER A 240 -15.27 -27.87 10.84
N SER A 241 -15.35 -27.51 9.56
CA SER A 241 -14.97 -28.40 8.45
C SER A 241 -14.43 -27.62 7.23
N PRO A 242 -13.63 -28.28 6.36
CA PRO A 242 -13.19 -27.67 5.10
C PRO A 242 -14.33 -27.23 4.17
N ASP A 243 -15.51 -27.87 4.23
CA ASP A 243 -16.67 -27.48 3.42
C ASP A 243 -17.15 -26.05 3.72
N GLU A 244 -17.01 -25.60 4.98
CA GLU A 244 -17.40 -24.25 5.39
C GLU A 244 -16.51 -23.15 4.77
N LEU A 245 -15.31 -23.51 4.25
CA LEU A 245 -14.44 -22.56 3.55
C LEU A 245 -15.10 -21.99 2.28
N ILE A 246 -16.00 -22.75 1.65
CA ILE A 246 -16.74 -22.29 0.47
C ILE A 246 -17.59 -21.07 0.86
N GLY A 247 -18.44 -21.24 1.88
CA GLY A 247 -19.28 -20.16 2.41
C GLY A 247 -18.46 -18.98 2.90
N TRP A 248 -17.37 -19.25 3.64
CA TRP A 248 -16.46 -18.22 4.12
C TRP A 248 -15.83 -17.40 2.97
N THR A 249 -15.43 -18.04 1.87
CA THR A 249 -14.78 -17.37 0.73
C THR A 249 -15.78 -16.50 -0.05
N TYR A 250 -17.00 -16.98 -0.27
CA TYR A 250 -18.02 -16.22 -1.02
C TYR A 250 -18.72 -15.14 -0.20
N ALA A 251 -18.64 -15.18 1.14
CA ALA A 251 -19.25 -14.18 2.00
C ALA A 251 -18.59 -12.79 1.89
N ASP A 252 -17.30 -12.73 1.55
CA ASP A 252 -16.55 -11.48 1.42
C ASP A 252 -15.41 -11.63 0.39
N PRO A 253 -15.46 -10.89 -0.74
CA PRO A 253 -14.46 -10.97 -1.81
C PRO A 253 -13.15 -10.21 -1.50
N SER A 254 -12.99 -9.64 -0.30
CA SER A 254 -11.83 -8.85 0.10
C SER A 254 -10.51 -9.62 -0.04
N TRP A 255 -9.60 -9.11 -0.86
CA TRP A 255 -8.27 -9.71 -1.02
C TRP A 255 -7.45 -9.62 0.26
N ALA A 256 -7.61 -8.55 1.03
CA ALA A 256 -6.90 -8.35 2.29
C ALA A 256 -7.30 -9.42 3.33
N ARG A 257 -8.57 -9.82 3.35
CA ARG A 257 -9.08 -10.88 4.22
C ARG A 257 -8.46 -12.24 3.90
N ILE A 258 -8.27 -12.55 2.62
CA ILE A 258 -7.55 -13.77 2.20
C ILE A 258 -6.07 -13.66 2.59
N ALA A 259 -5.41 -12.55 2.25
CA ALA A 259 -4.00 -12.33 2.55
C ALA A 259 -3.67 -12.34 4.05
N ALA A 260 -4.64 -12.05 4.92
CA ALA A 260 -4.49 -12.14 6.37
C ALA A 260 -4.18 -13.56 6.89
N LEU A 261 -4.33 -14.60 6.06
CA LEU A 261 -3.97 -15.98 6.40
C LEU A 261 -2.47 -16.27 6.28
N VAL A 262 -1.65 -15.39 5.68
CA VAL A 262 -0.21 -15.60 5.49
C VAL A 262 0.53 -15.98 6.79
N PRO A 263 0.29 -15.34 7.94
CA PRO A 263 0.95 -15.73 9.20
C PRO A 263 0.66 -17.19 9.61
N VAL A 264 -0.55 -17.70 9.31
CA VAL A 264 -0.90 -19.10 9.56
C VAL A 264 -0.10 -20.04 8.65
N VAL A 265 0.05 -19.67 7.37
CA VAL A 265 0.86 -20.42 6.40
C VAL A 265 2.33 -20.48 6.84
N VAL A 266 2.88 -19.33 7.24
CA VAL A 266 4.26 -19.23 7.77
C VAL A 266 4.43 -20.10 9.02
N SER A 267 3.50 -20.04 9.97
CA SER A 267 3.55 -20.88 11.18
C SER A 267 3.52 -22.38 10.87
N CYS A 268 2.69 -22.80 9.90
CA CYS A 268 2.67 -24.20 9.46
C CYS A 268 4.01 -24.62 8.83
N ALA A 269 4.59 -23.77 7.99
CA ALA A 269 5.89 -24.02 7.37
C ALA A 269 7.01 -24.11 8.42
N ASP A 270 7.00 -23.20 9.41
CA ASP A 270 7.93 -23.21 10.54
C ASP A 270 7.81 -24.48 11.39
N ALA A 271 6.58 -25.02 11.51
CA ALA A 271 6.29 -26.29 12.15
C ALA A 271 6.63 -27.52 11.28
N GLY A 272 7.28 -27.34 10.13
CA GLY A 272 7.74 -28.42 9.24
C GLY A 272 6.65 -29.00 8.32
N ASP A 273 5.60 -28.23 8.01
CA ASP A 273 4.63 -28.65 7.00
C ASP A 273 5.20 -28.48 5.58
N GLU A 274 5.38 -29.58 4.84
CA GLU A 274 6.01 -29.56 3.51
C GLU A 274 5.17 -28.80 2.46
N VAL A 275 3.84 -28.83 2.58
CA VAL A 275 2.95 -28.12 1.65
C VAL A 275 3.07 -26.62 1.85
N ALA A 276 3.04 -26.17 3.11
CA ALA A 276 3.25 -24.76 3.43
C ALA A 276 4.66 -24.28 3.02
N ASN A 277 5.70 -25.09 3.26
CA ASN A 277 7.06 -24.78 2.81
C ASN A 277 7.14 -24.63 1.29
N THR A 278 6.52 -25.53 0.53
CA THR A 278 6.48 -25.46 -0.94
C THR A 278 5.80 -24.17 -1.41
N ILE A 279 4.66 -23.81 -0.83
CA ILE A 279 3.93 -22.57 -1.17
C ILE A 279 4.81 -21.33 -0.96
N LEU A 280 5.53 -21.26 0.16
CA LEU A 280 6.42 -20.12 0.44
C LEU A 280 7.64 -20.09 -0.49
N GLN A 281 8.21 -21.25 -0.84
CA GLN A 281 9.30 -21.34 -1.81
C GLN A 281 8.87 -20.87 -3.21
N ASP A 282 7.69 -21.29 -3.67
CA ASP A 282 7.13 -20.87 -4.94
C ASP A 282 6.90 -19.36 -4.96
N ALA A 283 6.34 -18.80 -3.88
CA ALA A 283 6.18 -17.35 -3.74
C ALA A 283 7.51 -16.60 -3.81
N VAL A 284 8.56 -17.09 -3.15
CA VAL A 284 9.92 -16.53 -3.24
C VAL A 284 10.43 -16.54 -4.69
N GLN A 285 10.22 -17.62 -5.44
CA GLN A 285 10.64 -17.68 -6.84
C GLN A 285 9.91 -16.65 -7.70
N GLU A 286 8.59 -16.50 -7.54
CA GLU A 286 7.79 -15.52 -8.28
C GLU A 286 8.23 -14.07 -7.99
N LEU A 287 8.51 -13.75 -6.73
CA LEU A 287 9.06 -12.45 -6.33
C LEU A 287 10.46 -12.21 -6.93
N ALA A 288 11.34 -13.22 -6.88
CA ALA A 288 12.68 -13.15 -7.45
C ALA A 288 12.66 -12.98 -8.98
N LEU A 289 11.78 -13.70 -9.68
CA LEU A 289 11.57 -13.56 -11.12
C LEU A 289 11.11 -12.14 -11.49
N SER A 290 10.21 -11.57 -10.69
CA SER A 290 9.71 -10.21 -10.89
C SER A 290 10.84 -9.17 -10.79
N VAL A 291 11.70 -9.27 -9.77
CA VAL A 291 12.88 -8.39 -9.63
C VAL A 291 13.85 -8.58 -10.80
N LYS A 292 14.20 -9.82 -11.14
CA LYS A 292 15.11 -10.13 -12.27
C LYS A 292 14.57 -9.56 -13.58
N ALA A 293 13.27 -9.65 -13.82
CA ALA A 293 12.64 -9.14 -15.03
C ALA A 293 12.76 -7.62 -15.15
N VAL A 294 12.58 -6.87 -14.06
CA VAL A 294 12.73 -5.39 -14.05
C VAL A 294 14.18 -5.00 -14.25
N VAL A 295 15.08 -5.58 -13.45
CA VAL A 295 16.51 -5.25 -13.45
C VAL A 295 17.14 -5.50 -14.82
N ARG A 296 16.83 -6.62 -15.47
CA ARG A 296 17.34 -6.96 -16.81
C ARG A 296 16.82 -6.01 -17.90
N ARG A 297 15.53 -5.64 -17.86
CA ARG A 297 14.95 -4.71 -18.85
C ARG A 297 15.54 -3.31 -18.76
N LEU A 298 15.84 -2.86 -17.55
CA LEU A 298 16.42 -1.55 -17.31
C LEU A 298 17.95 -1.52 -17.42
N ARG A 299 18.59 -2.70 -17.35
CA ARG A 299 20.04 -2.88 -17.25
C ARG A 299 20.61 -2.16 -16.02
N LEU A 300 19.94 -2.33 -14.86
CA LEU A 300 20.37 -1.66 -13.62
C LEU A 300 21.72 -2.15 -13.09
N CYS A 301 22.20 -3.31 -13.55
CA CYS A 301 23.50 -3.86 -13.20
C CYS A 301 24.63 -3.44 -14.16
N GLY A 302 24.41 -2.48 -15.05
CA GLY A 302 25.41 -2.07 -16.04
C GLY A 302 25.65 -3.12 -17.13
N GLU A 303 26.65 -2.87 -17.98
CA GLU A 303 27.00 -3.77 -19.09
C GLU A 303 27.76 -5.02 -18.63
N ASP A 304 28.55 -4.91 -17.56
CA ASP A 304 29.31 -6.00 -16.96
C ASP A 304 28.53 -6.80 -15.90
N GLY A 305 27.32 -6.35 -15.58
CA GLY A 305 26.44 -6.98 -14.59
C GLY A 305 26.84 -6.73 -13.13
N GLN A 306 27.75 -5.80 -12.87
CA GLN A 306 28.30 -5.55 -11.53
C GLN A 306 27.84 -4.23 -10.90
N ASP A 307 27.20 -3.33 -11.65
CA ASP A 307 26.80 -2.03 -11.09
C ASP A 307 25.87 -2.21 -9.89
N SER A 308 26.15 -1.43 -8.85
CA SER A 308 25.36 -1.36 -7.63
C SER A 308 24.05 -0.62 -7.89
N PHE A 309 22.94 -1.17 -7.41
CA PHE A 309 21.65 -0.50 -7.44
C PHE A 309 20.83 -0.80 -6.18
N PRO A 310 20.02 0.16 -5.70
CA PRO A 310 19.15 -0.08 -4.56
C PRO A 310 17.98 -1.00 -4.95
N LEU A 311 17.74 -2.03 -4.13
CA LEU A 311 16.53 -2.85 -4.16
C LEU A 311 15.71 -2.55 -2.90
N VAL A 312 14.75 -1.64 -3.03
CA VAL A 312 13.86 -1.26 -1.94
C VAL A 312 12.82 -2.37 -1.73
N MET A 313 12.66 -2.86 -0.51
CA MET A 313 11.73 -3.93 -0.17
C MET A 313 10.67 -3.46 0.82
N VAL A 314 9.40 -3.57 0.43
CA VAL A 314 8.25 -3.04 1.20
C VAL A 314 7.11 -4.06 1.25
N GLY A 315 6.37 -4.08 2.35
CA GLY A 315 5.13 -4.85 2.51
C GLY A 315 5.27 -6.01 3.50
N GLY A 316 4.15 -6.35 4.15
CA GLY A 316 4.11 -7.28 5.28
C GLY A 316 4.55 -8.71 4.95
N VAL A 317 4.46 -9.16 3.70
CA VAL A 317 4.96 -10.48 3.28
C VAL A 317 6.49 -10.52 3.34
N LEU A 318 7.14 -9.38 3.15
CA LEU A 318 8.60 -9.28 3.23
C LEU A 318 9.09 -9.06 4.66
N GLU A 319 8.23 -8.93 5.67
CA GLU A 319 8.65 -8.82 7.06
C GLU A 319 9.18 -10.18 7.57
N ALA A 320 10.26 -10.14 8.35
CA ALA A 320 10.92 -11.36 8.81
C ALA A 320 10.08 -12.03 9.92
N ASN A 321 9.90 -13.35 9.83
CA ASN A 321 9.38 -14.18 10.92
C ASN A 321 10.53 -14.99 11.56
N GLU A 322 10.25 -15.78 12.59
CA GLU A 322 11.29 -16.46 13.37
C GLU A 322 12.17 -17.39 12.52
N ARG A 323 11.57 -18.26 11.70
CA ARG A 323 12.30 -19.23 10.87
C ARG A 323 12.14 -18.98 9.37
N TRP A 324 11.02 -18.42 8.92
CA TRP A 324 10.83 -17.98 7.54
C TRP A 324 11.05 -16.47 7.36
N ASP A 325 12.01 -16.11 6.49
CA ASP A 325 12.24 -14.74 6.04
C ASP A 325 12.20 -14.70 4.51
N ILE A 326 11.03 -14.39 3.96
CA ILE A 326 10.79 -14.35 2.51
C ILE A 326 11.72 -13.33 1.84
N ALA A 327 11.96 -12.17 2.46
CA ALA A 327 12.84 -11.16 1.89
C ALA A 327 14.29 -11.67 1.76
N LYS A 328 14.79 -12.34 2.80
CA LYS A 328 16.10 -12.98 2.77
C LYS A 328 16.18 -14.08 1.71
N GLU A 329 15.15 -14.91 1.58
CA GLU A 329 15.15 -15.97 0.56
C GLU A 329 15.06 -15.41 -0.87
N VAL A 330 14.32 -14.33 -1.09
CA VAL A 330 14.35 -13.59 -2.37
C VAL A 330 15.76 -13.09 -2.65
N MET A 331 16.43 -12.48 -1.66
CA MET A 331 17.83 -12.03 -1.80
C MET A 331 18.78 -13.19 -2.13
N ASN A 332 18.64 -14.35 -1.47
CA ASN A 332 19.40 -15.54 -1.78
C ASN A 332 19.20 -15.97 -3.24
N CYS A 333 17.96 -15.98 -3.72
CA CYS A 333 17.59 -16.39 -5.08
C CYS A 333 18.10 -15.43 -6.17
N ILE A 334 18.23 -14.14 -5.88
CA ILE A 334 18.71 -13.16 -6.87
C ILE A 334 20.22 -12.91 -6.79
N SER A 335 20.87 -13.13 -5.64
CA SER A 335 22.27 -12.75 -5.39
C SER A 335 23.27 -13.26 -6.43
N LYS A 336 23.06 -14.47 -6.96
CA LYS A 336 23.92 -15.06 -8.00
C LYS A 336 23.76 -14.37 -9.36
N ASP A 337 22.54 -13.95 -9.69
CA ASP A 337 22.22 -13.33 -10.98
C ASP A 337 22.40 -11.80 -10.97
N LEU A 338 22.21 -11.19 -9.80
CA LEU A 338 22.18 -9.74 -9.57
C LEU A 338 23.09 -9.36 -8.39
N PRO A 339 24.42 -9.55 -8.48
CA PRO A 339 25.34 -9.31 -7.38
C PRO A 339 25.37 -7.84 -6.90
N GLY A 340 25.03 -6.90 -7.79
CA GLY A 340 24.91 -5.47 -7.48
C GLY A 340 23.64 -5.07 -6.74
N ALA A 341 22.70 -5.99 -6.47
CA ALA A 341 21.46 -5.68 -5.76
C ALA A 341 21.75 -5.35 -4.29
N HIS A 342 21.38 -4.15 -3.84
CA HIS A 342 21.58 -3.72 -2.46
C HIS A 342 20.23 -3.55 -1.74
N PRO A 343 19.88 -4.46 -0.82
CA PRO A 343 18.57 -4.46 -0.19
C PRO A 343 18.40 -3.26 0.74
N ILE A 344 17.30 -2.52 0.58
CA ILE A 344 16.95 -1.38 1.42
C ILE A 344 15.56 -1.57 2.03
N ARG A 345 15.49 -1.49 3.36
CA ARG A 345 14.25 -1.23 4.09
C ARG A 345 14.12 0.29 4.25
N PRO A 346 13.03 0.93 3.77
CA PRO A 346 12.85 2.36 3.94
C PRO A 346 12.90 2.77 5.42
N LYS A 347 13.57 3.89 5.71
CA LYS A 347 13.59 4.50 7.06
C LYS A 347 12.43 5.46 7.29
N VAL A 348 11.67 5.75 6.23
CA VAL A 348 10.51 6.63 6.22
C VAL A 348 9.38 5.95 5.46
N GLU A 349 8.15 6.33 5.76
CA GLU A 349 6.97 5.78 5.08
C GLU A 349 6.90 6.21 3.60
N PRO A 350 6.23 5.45 2.72
CA PRO A 350 6.05 5.83 1.32
C PRO A 350 5.40 7.21 1.13
N ALA A 351 4.50 7.65 2.04
CA ALA A 351 3.92 8.99 2.00
C ALA A 351 4.99 10.10 2.07
N VAL A 352 6.07 9.89 2.84
CA VAL A 352 7.23 10.80 2.85
C VAL A 352 7.99 10.73 1.52
N GLY A 353 8.14 9.53 0.95
CA GLY A 353 8.65 9.35 -0.41
C GLY A 353 7.86 10.17 -1.43
N ALA A 354 6.52 10.13 -1.37
CA ALA A 354 5.65 10.94 -2.22
C ALA A 354 5.86 12.45 -2.01
N ALA A 355 5.97 12.92 -0.76
CA ALA A 355 6.26 14.33 -0.49
C ALA A 355 7.61 14.79 -1.08
N LEU A 356 8.65 13.93 -1.02
CA LEU A 356 9.94 14.20 -1.66
C LEU A 356 9.82 14.26 -3.19
N LEU A 357 8.97 13.41 -3.80
CA LEU A 357 8.69 13.46 -5.23
C LEU A 357 7.98 14.75 -5.65
N ALA A 358 6.98 15.18 -4.87
CA ALA A 358 6.31 16.46 -5.07
C ALA A 358 7.31 17.62 -5.02
N TRP A 359 8.18 17.63 -4.00
CA TRP A 359 9.23 18.64 -3.86
C TRP A 359 10.19 18.65 -5.05
N ASN A 360 10.79 17.50 -5.37
CA ASN A 360 11.74 17.38 -6.49
C ASN A 360 11.13 17.82 -7.84
N SER A 361 9.89 17.44 -8.11
CA SER A 361 9.20 17.77 -9.37
C SER A 361 8.89 19.25 -9.45
N PHE A 362 8.37 19.82 -8.34
CA PHE A 362 8.10 21.24 -8.23
C PHE A 362 9.37 22.08 -8.48
N MET A 363 10.49 21.70 -7.86
CA MET A 363 11.77 22.41 -8.02
C MET A 363 12.31 22.33 -9.45
N LYS A 364 12.23 21.16 -10.10
CA LYS A 364 12.64 21.00 -11.50
C LYS A 364 11.81 21.86 -12.47
N GLU A 365 10.51 21.99 -12.22
CA GLU A 365 9.63 22.85 -13.03
C GLU A 365 9.96 24.33 -12.86
N CYS A 366 10.12 24.81 -11.63
CA CYS A 366 10.50 26.20 -11.37
C CYS A 366 11.84 26.56 -12.03
N HIS A 367 12.83 25.66 -11.97
CA HIS A 367 14.10 25.88 -12.66
C HIS A 367 13.90 25.99 -14.18
N LYS A 368 13.12 25.10 -14.81
CA LYS A 368 12.85 25.19 -16.26
C LYS A 368 12.11 26.48 -16.66
N GLU A 369 11.22 26.98 -15.81
CA GLU A 369 10.48 28.23 -16.06
C GLU A 369 11.39 29.46 -16.01
N VAL A 370 12.41 29.47 -15.13
CA VAL A 370 13.39 30.57 -15.03
C VAL A 370 14.25 30.68 -16.30
N TYR A 371 14.67 29.56 -16.89
CA TYR A 371 15.52 29.56 -18.11
C TYR A 371 14.73 29.69 -19.42
N ARG A 372 13.39 29.70 -19.37
CA ARG A 372 12.52 29.97 -20.52
C ARG A 372 12.15 31.46 -20.63
N ARG A 373 12.43 32.26 -19.60
CA ARG A 373 12.29 33.72 -19.58
C ARG A 373 13.65 34.35 -19.83
#